data_AF-A0AAW9SP66-F1
#
_entry.id   AF-A0AAW9SP66-F1
#
_cell.length_a   1.000
_cell.length_b   1.000
_cell.length_c   1.000
_cell.angle_alpha   90.00
_cell.angle_beta   90.00
_cell.angle_gamma   90.00
#
_symmetry.space_group_name_H-M   'P 1'
#
loop_
_entity.id
_entity.type
_entity.pdbx_description
1 polymer ?
#
loop_
_entity_poly.entity_id
_entity_poly.type
_entity_poly.pdbx_seq_one_letter_code
_entity_poly.pdbx_strand_id
1 'polypeptide(L)' 'MNATQADNRLSTVCGAARSNGVVIYSIGVEAPSRGLRAMSDCASSPSHYFDVSGDELEETFNSIATILTQLRLTL' A
#
# COMPACT_ATOMS: atom_id res chain seq x y z
N MET A 1 6.83 22.23 -3.43
CA MET A 1 6.29 21.12 -2.63
C MET A 1 7.49 20.37 -2.08
N ASN A 2 7.63 20.28 -0.75
CA ASN A 2 8.71 19.50 -0.13
C ASN A 2 8.21 18.09 0.23
N ALA A 3 9.13 17.19 0.59
CA ALA A 3 8.78 15.81 0.89
C ALA A 3 7.79 15.70 2.08
N THR A 4 7.84 16.60 3.07
CA THR A 4 6.91 16.53 4.22
C THR A 4 5.49 16.92 3.80
N GLN A 5 5.37 17.90 2.91
CA GLN A 5 4.09 18.25 2.29
C GLN A 5 3.55 17.12 1.42
N ALA A 6 4.43 16.35 0.75
CA ALA A 6 4.05 15.17 -0.01
C ALA A 6 3.50 14.06 0.89
N ASP A 7 4.21 13.74 1.96
CA ASP A 7 3.82 12.71 2.93
C ASP A 7 2.48 13.07 3.59
N ASN A 8 2.29 14.34 3.98
CA ASN A 8 1.02 14.81 4.56
C ASN A 8 -0.16 14.71 3.58
N ARG A 9 0.06 15.06 2.31
CA ARG A 9 -0.98 14.94 1.27
C ARG A 9 -1.33 13.49 1.01
N LEU A 10 -0.33 12.61 0.93
CA LEU A 10 -0.53 11.17 0.80
C LEU A 10 -1.39 10.65 1.96
N SER A 11 -0.97 10.90 3.21
CA SER A 11 -1.69 10.46 4.41
C SER A 11 -3.15 10.95 4.41
N THR A 12 -3.38 12.21 4.00
CA THR A 12 -4.72 12.80 3.89
C THR A 12 -5.59 12.04 2.87
N VAL A 13 -5.06 11.77 1.67
CA VAL A 13 -5.81 11.06 0.62
C VAL A 13 -6.07 9.61 1.03
N CYS A 14 -5.09 8.92 1.59
CA CYS A 14 -5.26 7.54 2.05
C CYS A 14 -6.26 7.46 3.22
N GLY A 15 -6.25 8.43 4.12
CA GLY A 15 -7.25 8.58 5.18
C GLY A 15 -8.67 8.74 4.63
N ALA A 16 -8.85 9.60 3.62
CA ALA A 16 -10.14 9.77 2.97
C ALA A 16 -10.61 8.48 2.25
N ALA A 17 -9.72 7.80 1.53
CA ALA A 17 -10.03 6.54 0.86
C ALA A 17 -10.47 5.45 1.87
N ARG A 18 -9.71 5.26 2.96
CA ARG A 18 -10.08 4.34 4.05
C ARG A 18 -11.44 4.68 4.67
N SER A 19 -11.72 5.97 4.87
CA SER A 19 -13.01 6.43 5.42
C SER A 19 -14.19 6.13 4.48
N ASN A 20 -13.93 5.97 3.18
CA ASN A 20 -14.92 5.55 2.18
C ASN A 20 -14.96 4.03 1.98
N GLY A 21 -14.32 3.25 2.85
CA GLY A 21 -14.29 1.77 2.76
C GLY A 21 -13.36 1.23 1.67
N VAL A 22 -12.48 2.06 1.10
CA VAL A 22 -11.47 1.60 0.13
C VAL A 22 -10.35 0.87 0.86
N VAL A 23 -10.07 -0.36 0.44
CA VAL A 23 -8.91 -1.12 0.91
C VAL A 23 -7.68 -0.74 0.09
N ILE A 24 -6.68 -0.20 0.77
CA ILE A 24 -5.43 0.30 0.18
C ILE A 24 -4.32 -0.71 0.45
N TYR A 25 -3.80 -1.28 -0.63
CA TYR A 25 -2.56 -2.05 -0.67
C TYR A 25 -1.43 -1.12 -1.12
N SER A 26 -0.34 -1.07 -0.37
CA SER A 26 0.82 -0.21 -0.66
C SER A 26 2.08 -1.04 -0.78
N ILE A 27 2.87 -0.77 -1.82
CA ILE A 27 4.12 -1.47 -2.10
C ILE A 27 5.24 -0.43 -2.14
N GLY A 28 6.20 -0.53 -1.23
CA GLY A 28 7.45 0.19 -1.27
C GLY A 28 8.48 -0.61 -2.07
N VAL A 29 8.86 -0.12 -3.25
CA VAL A 29 9.89 -0.77 -4.08
C VAL A 29 11.19 -0.01 -3.90
N GLU A 30 12.17 -0.64 -3.26
CA GLU A 30 13.51 -0.08 -3.01
C GLU A 30 13.48 1.35 -2.42
N ALA A 31 12.44 1.65 -1.63
CA ALA A 31 12.21 2.99 -1.13
C ALA A 31 13.11 3.27 0.09
N PRO A 32 13.60 4.51 0.27
CA PRO A 32 14.30 4.87 1.50
C PRO A 32 13.34 4.81 2.70
N SER A 33 13.89 4.72 3.91
CA SER A 33 13.14 4.58 5.17
C SER A 33 11.95 5.55 5.33
N ARG A 34 12.11 6.79 4.86
CA ARG A 34 11.05 7.79 4.83
C ARG A 34 9.88 7.38 3.92
N GLY A 35 10.20 6.93 2.70
CA GLY A 35 9.21 6.47 1.73
C GLY A 35 8.49 5.23 2.22
N LEU A 36 9.22 4.26 2.78
CA LEU A 36 8.63 3.07 3.42
C LEU A 36 7.65 3.45 4.53
N ARG A 37 8.01 4.44 5.37
CA ARG A 37 7.13 4.94 6.43
C ARG A 37 5.87 5.61 5.89
N ALA A 38 6.00 6.40 4.82
CA ALA A 38 4.86 7.03 4.16
C ALA A 38 3.93 6.02 3.48
N MET A 39 4.50 4.97 2.86
CA MET A 39 3.72 3.86 2.27
C MET A 39 3.00 3.04 3.34
N SER A 40 3.70 2.70 4.43
CA SER A 40 3.12 1.99 5.57
C SER A 40 1.97 2.77 6.23
N ASP A 41 2.09 4.09 6.37
CA ASP A 41 1.01 4.96 6.87
C ASP A 41 -0.21 5.00 5.93
N CYS A 42 -0.01 4.82 4.62
CA CYS A 42 -1.09 4.82 3.63
C CYS A 42 -1.85 3.48 3.55
N ALA A 43 -1.22 2.37 3.91
CA ALA A 43 -1.83 1.04 3.90
C ALA A 43 -3.10 0.97 4.79
N SER A 44 -4.06 0.11 4.44
CA SER A 44 -5.27 -0.07 5.27
C SER A 44 -5.02 -0.86 6.55
N SER A 45 -4.00 -1.69 6.58
CA SER A 45 -3.49 -2.34 7.79
C SER A 45 -2.04 -2.80 7.55
N PRO A 46 -1.31 -3.27 8.58
CA PRO A 46 0.03 -3.82 8.40
C PRO A 46 0.10 -4.98 7.41
N SER A 47 -0.98 -5.74 7.22
CA SER A 47 -1.05 -6.85 6.25
C SER A 47 -1.27 -6.39 4.80
N HIS A 48 -1.54 -5.11 4.58
CA HIS A 48 -1.72 -4.51 3.25
C HIS A 48 -0.48 -3.73 2.78
N TYR A 49 0.61 -3.81 3.55
CA TYR A 49 1.87 -3.15 3.26
C TYR A 49 2.92 -4.17 2.86
N PHE A 50 3.66 -3.87 1.79
CA PHE A 50 4.73 -4.71 1.27
C PHE A 50 5.97 -3.84 1.06
N ASP A 51 7.10 -4.31 1.58
CA ASP A 51 8.43 -3.73 1.38
C ASP A 51 9.24 -4.76 0.61
N VAL A 52 9.58 -4.43 -0.64
CA VAL A 52 10.07 -5.43 -1.61
C VAL A 52 11.21 -4.86 -2.44
N SER A 53 12.10 -5.75 -2.87
CA SER A 53 13.08 -5.44 -3.91
C SER A 53 12.48 -5.57 -5.31
N GLY A 54 13.14 -4.98 -6.31
CA GLY A 54 12.61 -4.93 -7.68
C GLY A 54 12.34 -6.30 -8.31
N ASP A 55 13.08 -7.33 -7.91
CA ASP A 55 12.92 -8.73 -8.33
C ASP A 55 11.73 -9.44 -7.68
N GLU A 56 11.31 -9.02 -6.49
CA GLU A 56 10.17 -9.59 -5.76
C GLU A 56 8.82 -8.93 -6.13
N LEU A 57 8.86 -7.88 -6.97
CA LEU A 57 7.68 -7.08 -7.30
C LEU A 57 6.59 -7.90 -8.01
N GLU A 58 6.97 -8.75 -8.97
CA GLU A 58 6.03 -9.57 -9.73
C GLU A 58 5.33 -10.61 -8.82
N GLU A 59 6.10 -11.26 -7.94
CA GLU A 59 5.56 -12.20 -6.95
C GLU A 59 4.60 -11.52 -5.97
N THR A 60 4.92 -10.30 -5.56
CA THR A 60 4.07 -9.50 -4.65
C THR A 60 2.75 -9.13 -5.30
N PHE A 61 2.77 -8.68 -6.56
CA PHE A 61 1.54 -8.41 -7.31
C PHE A 61 0.69 -9.67 -7.50
N ASN A 62 1.31 -10.82 -7.78
CA ASN A 62 0.61 -12.10 -7.91
C ASN A 62 -0.04 -12.54 -6.58
N SER A 63 0.62 -12.30 -5.45
CA SER A 63 0.09 -12.59 -4.11
C SER A 63 -1.14 -11.73 -3.80
N ILE A 64 -1.10 -10.43 -4.11
CA ILE A 64 -2.25 -9.52 -3.96
C ILE A 64 -3.41 -9.97 -4.88
N ALA A 65 -3.13 -10.32 -6.13
CA ALA A 65 -4.14 -10.82 -7.06
C ALA A 65 -4.82 -12.11 -6.56
N THR A 66 -4.07 -12.99 -5.91
CA THR A 66 -4.61 -14.22 -5.29
C THR A 66 -5.57 -13.89 -4.16
N ILE A 67 -5.23 -12.93 -3.29
CA ILE A 67 -6.13 -12.47 -2.20
C ILE A 67 -7.43 -11.90 -2.77
N LEU A 68 -7.35 -11.08 -3.83
CA LEU A 68 -8.52 -10.48 -4.47
C LEU A 68 -9.43 -11.51 -5.16
N THR A 69 -8.85 -12.57 -5.75
CA THR A 69 -9.63 -13.64 -6.37
C THR A 69 -10.30 -14.55 -5.34
N GLN A 70 -9.67 -14.78 -4.19
CA GLN A 70 -10.27 -15.53 -3.07
C GLN A 70 -11.48 -14.80 -2.47
N LEU A 71 -11.45 -13.46 -2.37
CA LEU A 71 -12.60 -12.65 -1.95
C LEU A 71 -13.81 -12.76 -2.90
N ARG A 72 -13.62 -13.23 -4.14
CA ARG A 72 -14.70 -13.49 -5.11
C ARG A 72 -15.20 -14.93 -5.10
N LEU A 73 -14.54 -15.84 -4.37
CA LEU A 73 -14.87 -17.27 -4.35
C LEU A 73 -15.77 -17.69 -3.18
N THR A 74 -16.23 -16.75 -2.34
CA THR A 74 -17.29 -17.02 -1.35
C THR A 74 -18.67 -16.65 -1.92
N LEU A 75 -19.36 -17.68 -2.42
CA LEU A 75 -20.79 -17.82 -2.80
C LEU A 75 -21.54 -16.59 -3.35
#